data_AF-A0AAV2AF20-F1
#
_entry.id   AF-A0AAV2AF20-F1
#
_cell.length_a   1.000
_cell.length_b   1.000
_cell.length_c   1.000
_cell.angle_alpha   90.00
_cell.angle_beta   90.00
_cell.angle_gamma   90.00
#
_symmetry.space_group_name_H-M   'P 1'
#
loop_
_entity.id
_entity.type
_entity.pdbx_description
1 polymer ?
#
loop_
_entity_poly.entity_id
_entity_poly.type
_entity_poly.pdbx_seq_one_letter_code
_entity_poly.pdbx_strand_id
1 'polypeptide(L)'
;MPVREFKKSSSVTLTASDLKEHHSRYLKDVPNLKIEKMLRLIQNDMKGLDLDESLQEISKEFSVDPDENLNDTDDVTLKRKKEIMDLTFEKNRKKPGDPDFQYDVEVDFSQTAGIESSVWDSEKEDEEF
;
A
#
# COMPACT_ATOMS: atom_id res chain seq x y z
N MET A 1 4.01 16.75 -21.03
CA MET A 1 2.97 17.28 -20.13
C MET A 1 3.67 18.07 -19.05
N PRO A 2 3.64 19.41 -19.06
CA PRO A 2 4.33 20.19 -18.04
C PRO A 2 3.44 20.33 -16.80
N VAL A 3 3.94 19.96 -15.63
CA VAL A 3 3.27 20.24 -14.34
C VAL A 3 3.54 21.71 -13.98
N ARG A 4 2.86 22.61 -14.68
CA ARG A 4 3.02 24.05 -14.49
C ARG A 4 2.39 24.39 -13.13
N GLU A 5 3.12 25.11 -12.29
CA GLU A 5 2.69 25.55 -10.95
C GLU A 5 2.85 24.56 -9.78
N PHE A 6 3.49 23.40 -10.00
CA PHE A 6 3.89 22.55 -8.87
C PHE A 6 5.06 23.18 -8.11
N LYS A 7 4.87 23.42 -6.81
CA LYS A 7 5.85 24.02 -5.90
C LYS A 7 6.24 23.00 -4.82
N LYS A 8 7.35 23.28 -4.13
CA LYS A 8 7.85 22.45 -3.01
C LYS A 8 6.84 22.26 -1.88
N SER A 9 5.89 23.19 -1.71
CA SER A 9 4.84 23.16 -0.68
C SER A 9 3.45 22.82 -1.23
N SER A 10 3.32 22.51 -2.52
CA SER A 10 2.03 22.15 -3.11
C SER A 10 1.52 20.83 -2.54
N SER A 11 0.19 20.73 -2.37
CA SER A 11 -0.45 19.49 -1.96
C SER A 11 -0.43 18.47 -3.10
N VAL A 12 0.21 17.33 -2.85
CA VAL A 12 0.35 16.23 -3.82
C VAL A 12 -1.00 15.63 -4.23
N THR A 13 -1.94 15.51 -3.29
CA THR A 13 -3.26 14.94 -3.56
C THR A 13 -4.11 15.78 -4.51
N LEU A 14 -4.25 17.08 -4.22
CA LEU A 14 -5.06 17.98 -5.07
C LEU A 14 -4.45 18.12 -6.47
N THR A 15 -3.13 18.18 -6.55
CA THR A 15 -2.44 18.27 -7.84
C THR A 15 -2.53 16.97 -8.62
N ALA A 16 -2.55 15.81 -7.96
CA ALA A 16 -2.80 14.52 -8.61
C ALA A 16 -4.22 14.42 -9.18
N SER A 17 -5.23 14.83 -8.42
CA SER A 17 -6.63 14.82 -8.90
C SER A 17 -6.81 15.78 -10.08
N ASP A 18 -6.29 16.99 -9.96
CA ASP A 18 -6.35 18.01 -11.02
C ASP A 18 -5.66 17.52 -12.32
N LEU A 19 -4.45 16.95 -12.18
CA LEU A 19 -3.71 16.40 -13.31
C LEU A 19 -4.48 15.27 -14.00
N LYS A 20 -5.15 14.41 -13.23
CA LYS A 20 -5.94 13.30 -13.77
C LYS A 20 -7.20 13.77 -14.47
N GLU A 21 -7.88 14.79 -13.96
CA GLU A 21 -9.05 15.39 -14.61
C GLU A 21 -8.67 16.04 -15.95
N HIS A 22 -7.64 16.89 -15.94
CA HIS A 22 -7.16 17.59 -17.14
C HIS A 22 -6.59 16.65 -18.21
N HIS A 23 -6.02 15.51 -17.80
CA HIS A 23 -5.40 14.54 -18.70
C HIS A 23 -6.04 13.16 -18.64
N SER A 24 -7.36 13.14 -18.47
CA SER A 24 -8.17 11.92 -18.42
C SER A 24 -7.94 10.98 -19.59
N ARG A 25 -7.67 11.49 -20.80
CA ARG A 25 -7.35 10.68 -21.98
C ARG A 25 -6.20 9.69 -21.75
N TYR A 26 -5.22 10.02 -20.92
CA TYR A 26 -4.04 9.19 -20.67
C TYR A 26 -3.97 8.65 -19.25
N LEU A 27 -4.58 9.34 -18.29
CA LEU A 27 -4.46 9.02 -16.86
C LEU A 27 -5.71 8.35 -16.27
N LYS A 28 -6.77 8.12 -17.06
CA LYS A 28 -8.01 7.48 -16.58
C LYS A 28 -7.76 6.14 -15.90
N ASP A 29 -6.94 5.29 -16.51
CA ASP A 29 -6.67 3.94 -16.02
C ASP A 29 -5.52 3.90 -15.00
N VAL A 30 -4.88 5.03 -14.73
CA VAL A 30 -3.78 5.12 -13.76
C VAL A 30 -4.35 5.38 -12.37
N PRO A 31 -4.03 4.55 -11.36
CA PRO A 31 -4.41 4.80 -9.97
C PRO A 31 -3.86 6.15 -9.47
N ASN A 32 -4.67 6.90 -8.71
CA ASN A 32 -4.26 8.21 -8.18
C ASN A 32 -2.97 8.12 -7.37
N LEU A 33 -2.83 7.07 -6.58
CA LEU A 33 -1.66 6.81 -5.76
C LEU A 33 -0.35 6.75 -6.55
N LYS A 34 -0.36 6.27 -7.80
CA LYS A 34 0.84 6.27 -8.67
C LYS A 34 1.22 7.67 -9.12
N ILE A 35 0.21 8.51 -9.42
CA ILE A 35 0.42 9.91 -9.79
C ILE A 35 0.97 10.68 -8.59
N GLU A 36 0.41 10.45 -7.40
CA GLU A 36 0.89 11.02 -6.15
C GLU A 36 2.34 10.64 -5.85
N LYS A 37 2.71 9.36 -6.02
CA LYS A 37 4.11 8.90 -5.91
C LYS A 37 5.06 9.66 -6.83
N MET A 38 4.69 9.82 -8.11
CA MET A 38 5.50 10.58 -9.07
C MET A 38 5.63 12.06 -8.68
N LEU A 39 4.52 12.69 -8.28
CA LEU A 39 4.53 14.09 -7.84
C LEU A 39 5.37 14.28 -6.57
N ARG A 40 5.35 13.33 -5.64
CA ARG A 40 6.20 13.37 -4.46
C ARG A 40 7.69 13.22 -4.80
N LEU A 41 8.03 12.38 -5.77
CA LEU A 41 9.41 12.27 -6.26
C LEU A 41 9.90 13.60 -6.84
N ILE A 42 9.06 14.25 -7.66
CA ILE A 42 9.36 15.60 -8.18
C ILE A 42 9.47 16.61 -7.03
N GLN A 43 8.61 16.52 -6.02
CA GLN A 43 8.65 17.42 -4.86
C GLN A 43 9.96 17.30 -4.08
N ASN A 44 10.48 16.09 -3.95
CA ASN A 44 11.73 15.81 -3.24
C ASN A 44 12.95 16.24 -4.06
N ASP A 45 12.95 16.00 -5.37
CA ASP A 45 13.96 16.55 -6.29
C ASP A 45 14.01 18.08 -6.22
N MET A 46 12.85 18.75 -6.23
CA MET A 46 12.79 20.20 -6.05
C MET A 46 13.33 20.68 -4.69
N LYS A 47 13.24 19.86 -3.64
CA LYS A 47 13.82 20.16 -2.31
C LYS A 47 15.33 19.92 -2.26
N GLY A 48 15.91 19.25 -3.26
CA GLY A 48 17.33 18.93 -3.33
C GLY A 48 17.71 17.64 -2.62
N LEU A 49 16.74 16.74 -2.38
CA LEU A 49 17.01 15.39 -1.88
C LEU A 49 17.65 14.55 -2.97
N ASP A 50 18.52 13.62 -2.59
CA ASP A 50 19.06 12.65 -3.52
C ASP A 50 17.95 11.68 -3.99
N LEU A 51 18.16 11.05 -5.15
CA LEU A 51 17.19 10.11 -5.70
C LEU A 51 17.02 8.89 -4.78
N ASP A 52 18.10 8.36 -4.19
CA ASP A 52 18.00 7.19 -3.32
C ASP A 52 17.25 7.52 -2.03
N GLU A 53 17.59 8.65 -1.41
CA GLU A 53 16.89 9.16 -0.22
C GLU A 53 15.40 9.39 -0.50
N SER A 54 15.08 9.98 -1.64
CA SER A 54 13.70 10.22 -2.08
C SER A 54 12.93 8.91 -2.26
N LEU A 55 13.55 7.89 -2.85
CA LEU A 55 12.93 6.59 -3.05
C LEU A 55 12.69 5.87 -1.72
N GLN A 56 13.62 5.97 -0.77
CA GLN A 56 13.45 5.41 0.57
C GLN A 56 12.29 6.09 1.31
N GLU A 57 12.21 7.43 1.30
CA GLU A 57 11.11 8.17 1.92
C GLU A 57 9.75 7.79 1.31
N ILE A 58 9.66 7.74 -0.03
CA ILE A 58 8.46 7.32 -0.74
C ILE A 58 8.12 5.86 -0.44
N SER A 59 9.09 4.97 -0.35
CA SER A 59 8.81 3.57 -0.01
C SER A 59 8.21 3.43 1.39
N LYS A 60 8.66 4.25 2.34
CA LYS A 60 8.13 4.27 3.71
C LYS A 60 6.73 4.86 3.75
N GLU A 61 6.51 6.00 3.09
CA GLU A 61 5.18 6.66 3.06
C GLU A 61 4.10 5.81 2.38
N PHE A 62 4.49 5.03 1.36
CA PHE A 62 3.56 4.26 0.55
C PHE A 62 3.72 2.73 0.73
N SER A 63 4.27 2.30 1.85
CA SER A 63 4.21 0.91 2.32
C SER A 63 3.28 0.83 3.52
N VAL A 64 2.70 -0.34 3.75
CA VAL A 64 1.95 -0.63 4.98
C VAL A 64 2.89 -1.36 5.92
N ASP A 65 3.03 -0.84 7.13
CA ASP A 65 3.77 -1.48 8.21
C ASP A 65 2.89 -2.58 8.83
N PRO A 66 3.33 -3.85 8.87
CA PRO A 66 2.55 -4.94 9.45
C PRO A 66 2.38 -4.82 10.97
N ASP A 67 3.25 -4.08 11.67
CA ASP A 67 3.23 -3.98 13.14
C ASP A 67 2.44 -2.76 13.65
N GLU A 68 1.94 -1.91 12.74
CA GLU A 68 1.26 -0.68 13.10
C GLU A 68 -0.21 -0.91 13.50
N ASN A 69 -0.64 -0.33 14.63
CA ASN A 69 -2.02 -0.40 15.06
C ASN A 69 -2.92 0.51 14.22
N LEU A 70 -3.55 -0.06 13.20
CA LEU A 70 -4.47 0.66 12.30
C LEU A 70 -5.73 1.18 13.01
N ASN A 71 -6.12 0.61 14.14
CA ASN A 71 -7.32 1.07 14.88
C ASN A 71 -7.14 2.46 15.51
N ASP A 72 -5.90 2.87 15.78
CA ASP A 72 -5.59 4.19 16.36
C ASP A 72 -5.37 5.27 15.30
N THR A 73 -5.48 4.93 14.01
CA THR A 73 -5.21 5.84 12.89
C THR A 73 -6.46 6.60 12.43
N ASP A 74 -6.25 7.78 11.85
CA ASP A 74 -7.35 8.61 11.34
C ASP A 74 -7.93 8.06 10.03
N ASP A 75 -9.23 8.26 9.80
CA ASP A 75 -9.98 7.69 8.66
C ASP A 75 -9.33 8.00 7.30
N VAL A 76 -8.76 9.20 7.16
CA VAL A 76 -8.10 9.64 5.91
C VAL A 76 -6.83 8.83 5.67
N THR A 77 -6.05 8.58 6.72
CA THR A 77 -4.83 7.78 6.64
C THR A 77 -5.15 6.30 6.40
N LEU A 78 -6.21 5.80 7.03
CA LEU A 78 -6.69 4.43 6.88
C LEU A 78 -7.16 4.15 5.45
N LYS A 79 -7.90 5.07 4.83
CA LYS A 79 -8.28 4.98 3.41
C LYS A 79 -7.06 4.90 2.49
N ARG A 80 -6.03 5.71 2.73
CA ARG A 80 -4.80 5.66 1.92
C ARG A 80 -4.08 4.32 2.07
N LYS A 81 -3.95 3.80 3.29
CA LYS A 81 -3.31 2.49 3.52
C LYS A 81 -4.09 1.36 2.85
N LYS A 82 -5.42 1.44 2.86
CA LYS A 82 -6.27 0.51 2.11
C LYS A 82 -6.00 0.55 0.61
N GLU A 83 -5.91 1.74 0.01
CA GLU A 83 -5.57 1.87 -1.41
C GLU A 83 -4.17 1.31 -1.73
N ILE A 84 -3.20 1.48 -0.83
CA ILE A 84 -1.87 0.89 -0.96
C ILE A 84 -1.96 -0.64 -0.97
N MET A 85 -2.71 -1.23 -0.03
CA MET A 85 -2.92 -2.69 0.05
C MET A 85 -3.60 -3.24 -1.20
N ASP A 86 -4.64 -2.56 -1.68
CA ASP A 86 -5.36 -3.00 -2.89
C ASP A 86 -4.40 -3.03 -4.10
N LEU A 87 -3.53 -2.03 -4.24
CA LEU A 87 -2.55 -1.95 -5.33
C LEU A 87 -1.44 -3.00 -5.22
N THR A 88 -0.94 -3.28 -4.01
CA THR A 88 0.07 -4.33 -3.82
C THR A 88 -0.53 -5.70 -4.05
N PHE A 89 -1.77 -5.92 -3.60
CA PHE A 89 -2.52 -7.14 -3.85
C PHE A 89 -2.72 -7.38 -5.35
N GLU A 90 -3.23 -6.39 -6.09
CA GLU A 90 -3.45 -6.55 -7.53
C GLU A 90 -2.16 -6.85 -8.30
N LYS A 91 -1.03 -6.29 -7.86
CA LYS A 91 0.29 -6.55 -8.46
C LYS A 91 0.78 -7.97 -8.19
N ASN A 92 0.54 -8.49 -6.99
CA ASN A 92 1.01 -9.81 -6.55
C ASN A 92 -0.02 -10.92 -6.80
N ARG A 93 -1.24 -10.58 -7.24
CA ARG A 93 -2.30 -11.54 -7.50
C ARG A 93 -1.92 -12.42 -8.69
N LYS A 94 -1.62 -13.69 -8.40
CA LYS A 94 -1.48 -14.75 -9.39
C LYS A 94 -2.83 -15.04 -10.03
N LYS A 95 -2.92 -14.99 -11.35
CA LYS A 95 -4.16 -15.27 -12.08
C LYS A 95 -4.14 -16.67 -12.69
N PRO A 96 -5.30 -17.32 -12.89
CA PRO A 96 -5.38 -18.54 -13.65
C PRO A 96 -4.90 -18.27 -15.08
N GLY A 97 -3.70 -18.77 -15.40
CA GLY A 97 -2.99 -18.49 -16.65
C GLY A 97 -1.52 -18.09 -16.46
N ASP A 98 -1.11 -17.66 -15.26
CA ASP A 98 0.30 -17.46 -14.93
C ASP A 98 1.00 -18.81 -14.72
N PRO A 99 2.27 -18.97 -15.15
CA PRO A 99 3.01 -20.23 -15.01
C PRO A 99 3.18 -20.66 -13.55
N ASP A 100 3.19 -19.71 -12.61
CA ASP A 100 3.32 -19.94 -11.17
C ASP A 100 1.97 -20.07 -10.45
N PHE A 101 0.86 -20.13 -11.20
CA PHE A 101 -0.47 -20.32 -10.64
C PHE A 101 -0.68 -21.81 -10.32
N GLN A 102 -0.87 -22.10 -9.04
CA GLN A 102 -1.13 -23.45 -8.54
C GLN A 102 -2.52 -23.46 -7.91
N TYR A 103 -3.33 -24.44 -8.29
CA TYR A 103 -4.61 -24.72 -7.64
C TYR A 103 -4.34 -25.42 -6.30
N ASP A 104 -5.19 -25.13 -5.30
CA ASP A 104 -5.18 -25.79 -4.00
C ASP A 104 -3.79 -25.82 -3.35
N VAL A 105 -3.17 -24.65 -3.23
CA VAL A 105 -1.91 -24.49 -2.49
C VAL A 105 -2.20 -24.72 -1.00
N GLU A 106 -1.97 -25.96 -0.55
CA GLU A 106 -1.95 -26.31 0.86
C GLU A 106 -0.63 -25.85 1.46
N VAL A 107 -0.69 -24.85 2.35
CA VAL A 107 0.46 -24.40 3.14
C VAL A 107 0.36 -25.02 4.51
N ASP A 108 1.37 -25.82 4.87
CA ASP A 108 1.50 -26.33 6.23
C ASP A 108 2.10 -25.25 7.14
N PHE A 109 1.25 -24.58 7.90
CA PHE A 109 1.65 -23.52 8.82
C PHE A 109 2.35 -24.05 10.08
N SER A 110 2.43 -25.38 10.27
CA SER A 110 2.97 -26.00 11.49
C SER A 110 4.48 -25.82 11.68
N GLN A 111 5.24 -25.52 10.63
CA GLN A 111 6.71 -25.48 10.68
C GLN A 111 7.35 -24.09 10.87
N THR A 112 6.65 -23.00 10.58
CA THR A 112 7.26 -21.66 10.51
C THR A 112 6.85 -20.69 11.61
N ALA A 113 5.75 -20.95 12.32
CA ALA A 113 5.40 -20.25 13.55
C ALA A 113 5.03 -21.32 14.57
N GLY A 114 5.82 -21.44 15.64
CA GLY A 114 5.44 -22.29 16.75
C GLY A 114 4.01 -21.93 17.14
N ILE A 115 3.14 -22.93 17.22
CA ILE A 115 1.71 -22.81 17.52
C ILE A 115 1.54 -21.76 18.63
N GLU A 116 1.10 -20.57 18.27
CA GLU A 116 0.78 -19.54 19.25
C GLU A 116 -0.49 -20.03 19.94
N SER A 117 -0.34 -20.63 21.12
CA SER A 117 -1.47 -21.06 21.93
C SER A 117 -2.30 -19.84 22.29
N SER A 118 -3.41 -19.65 21.59
CA SER A 118 -4.35 -18.57 21.90
C SER A 118 -5.09 -18.94 23.19
N VAL A 119 -5.48 -17.94 23.99
CA VAL A 119 -6.26 -18.17 25.23
C VAL A 119 -7.58 -18.91 24.95
N TRP A 120 -8.09 -18.81 23.71
CA TRP A 120 -9.25 -19.54 23.21
C TRP A 120 -9.00 -21.05 22.99
N ASP A 121 -7.75 -21.48 22.84
CA ASP A 121 -7.39 -22.91 22.72
C ASP A 121 -7.29 -23.60 24.09
N SER A 122 -7.27 -22.83 25.18
CA SER A 122 -7.06 -23.34 26.54
C SER A 122 -8.35 -23.72 27.28
N GLU A 123 -9.52 -23.59 26.66
CA GLU A 123 -10.81 -23.83 27.31
C GLU A 123 -11.47 -25.11 26.77
N LYS A 124 -10.85 -26.26 27.05
CA LYS A 124 -11.53 -27.56 27.09
C LYS A 124 -10.97 -28.39 28.23
N GLU A 125 -11.90 -29.04 28.95
CA GLU A 125 -11.74 -29.95 30.11
C GLU A 125 -11.75 -29.18 31.44
N ASP A 126 -12.82 -29.11 32.24
CA ASP A 126 -13.80 -30.15 32.63
C ASP A 126 -15.15 -29.57 33.10
N GLU A 127 -16.26 -29.97 32.46
CA GLU A 127 -17.60 -29.98 33.08
C GLU A 127 -18.12 -31.44 33.04
N GLU A 128 -17.75 -32.24 34.04
CA GLU A 128 -18.49 -33.47 34.38
C GLU A 128 -19.68 -33.10 35.28
N PHE A 129 -20.89 -33.33 34.78
CA PHE A 129 -22.16 -33.33 35.54
C PHE A 129 -22.45 -34.71 36.13
#